data_AF-A0AAD1Z066-F1
#
_entry.id   AF-A0AAD1Z066-F1
#
_cell.length_a   1.000
_cell.length_b   1.000
_cell.length_c   1.000
_cell.angle_alpha   90.00
_cell.angle_beta   90.00
_cell.angle_gamma   90.00
#
_symmetry.space_group_name_H-M   'P 1'
#
loop_
_entity.id
_entity.type
_entity.pdbx_description
1 polymer ?
#
loop_
_entity_poly.entity_id
_entity_poly.type
_entity_poly.pdbx_seq_one_letter_code
_entity_poly.pdbx_strand_id
1 'polypeptide(L)'
;MASAAARPLVTVQSLVNDLETDGGSVANSIPLPDVMKASIRPDQVTFVHGQISKNARQPYAVSKKAEPQTSAESWGTGRAVSRIPRVPGGGTHRAGQGAFGNMCRGGRMFAPTKIWRRWHRSVNVTQKRHAVVSAIAASAVPSLVLARGHRIEGVPELPLVVSDSAEAIEKTNAAINNLK
;
A
#
# COMPACT_ATOMS: atom_id res chain seq x y z
N MET A 1 -11.75 -4.15 -29.79
CA MET A 1 -11.88 -4.17 -28.32
C MET A 1 -11.88 -5.62 -27.88
N ALA A 2 -10.89 -6.07 -27.12
CA ALA A 2 -10.86 -7.45 -26.64
C ALA A 2 -11.94 -7.60 -25.57
N SER A 3 -13.04 -8.24 -25.93
CA SER A 3 -14.12 -8.60 -25.02
C SER A 3 -13.59 -9.66 -24.06
N ALA A 4 -13.52 -9.35 -22.76
CA ALA A 4 -13.44 -10.42 -21.77
C ALA A 4 -14.70 -11.26 -21.92
N ALA A 5 -14.56 -12.57 -22.13
CA ALA A 5 -15.67 -13.51 -22.20
C ALA A 5 -16.35 -13.58 -20.83
N ALA A 6 -17.23 -12.62 -20.58
CA ALA A 6 -17.92 -12.45 -19.32
C ALA A 6 -19.36 -12.91 -19.48
N ARG A 7 -19.88 -13.60 -18.46
CA ARG A 7 -21.29 -14.00 -18.43
C ARG A 7 -22.16 -12.73 -18.52
N PRO A 8 -23.18 -12.70 -19.38
CA PRO A 8 -24.02 -11.51 -19.54
C PRO A 8 -24.87 -11.23 -18.30
N LEU A 9 -25.20 -12.25 -17.54
CA LEU A 9 -25.99 -12.19 -16.31
C LEU A 9 -25.20 -12.79 -15.14
N VAL A 10 -25.41 -12.23 -13.96
CA VAL A 10 -24.87 -12.69 -12.67
C VAL A 10 -26.05 -12.99 -11.74
N THR A 11 -25.99 -14.11 -11.02
CA THR A 11 -27.01 -14.49 -10.05
C THR A 11 -26.76 -13.80 -8.71
N VAL A 12 -27.83 -13.25 -8.13
CA VAL A 12 -27.82 -12.67 -6.79
C VAL A 12 -28.02 -13.81 -5.80
N GLN A 13 -27.06 -14.00 -4.90
CA GLN A 13 -27.09 -15.00 -3.84
C GLN A 13 -27.85 -14.47 -2.62
N SER A 14 -28.80 -15.25 -2.12
CA SER A 14 -29.54 -14.95 -0.89
C SER A 14 -28.70 -15.24 0.35
N LEU A 15 -28.95 -14.49 1.43
CA LEU A 15 -28.32 -14.69 2.74
C LEU A 15 -29.15 -15.62 3.63
N VAL A 16 -28.56 -16.15 4.71
CA VAL A 16 -29.18 -17.16 5.59
C VAL A 16 -30.49 -16.68 6.24
N ASN A 17 -30.69 -15.36 6.36
CA ASN A 17 -31.88 -14.76 6.96
C ASN A 17 -32.87 -14.19 5.92
N ASP A 18 -32.62 -14.38 4.63
CA ASP A 18 -33.52 -13.88 3.59
C ASP A 18 -34.74 -14.79 3.46
N LEU A 19 -35.93 -14.19 3.35
CA LEU A 19 -37.16 -14.91 3.02
C LEU A 19 -37.06 -15.38 1.56
N GLU A 20 -37.31 -16.67 1.32
CA GLU A 20 -37.38 -17.21 -0.04
C GLU A 20 -38.52 -16.54 -0.80
N THR A 21 -38.19 -15.73 -1.81
CA THR A 21 -39.17 -15.23 -2.78
C THR A 21 -39.44 -16.31 -3.83
N ASP A 22 -40.71 -16.60 -4.12
CA ASP A 22 -41.23 -17.70 -4.98
C ASP A 22 -40.73 -17.75 -6.45
N GLY A 23 -39.81 -16.87 -6.85
CA GLY A 23 -39.13 -16.95 -8.14
C GLY A 23 -37.75 -17.58 -7.93
N GLY A 24 -37.57 -18.85 -8.32
CA GLY A 24 -36.28 -19.55 -8.19
C GLY A 24 -35.07 -18.79 -8.78
N SER A 25 -33.86 -19.31 -8.58
CA SER A 25 -32.54 -18.68 -8.84
C SER A 25 -32.34 -17.88 -10.14
N VAL A 26 -33.18 -18.07 -11.17
CA VAL A 26 -33.18 -17.34 -12.44
C VAL A 26 -33.83 -15.94 -12.34
N ALA A 27 -34.81 -15.75 -11.43
CA ALA A 27 -35.54 -14.50 -11.26
C ALA A 27 -34.71 -13.39 -10.59
N ASN A 28 -33.66 -13.77 -9.85
CA ASN A 28 -32.75 -12.85 -9.16
C ASN A 28 -31.41 -12.74 -9.90
N SER A 29 -31.44 -12.42 -11.20
CA SER A 29 -30.22 -12.21 -12.01
C SER A 29 -30.11 -10.78 -12.55
N ILE A 30 -28.90 -10.24 -12.54
CA ILE A 30 -28.61 -8.84 -12.91
C ILE A 30 -27.60 -8.83 -14.07
N PRO A 31 -27.71 -7.91 -15.05
CA PRO A 31 -26.72 -7.78 -16.10
C PRO A 31 -25.34 -7.39 -15.56
N LEU A 32 -24.29 -8.03 -16.10
CA LEU A 32 -22.92 -7.72 -15.72
C LEU A 32 -22.56 -6.28 -16.16
N PRO A 33 -22.11 -5.41 -15.23
CA PRO A 33 -21.70 -4.06 -15.55
C PRO A 33 -20.54 -4.02 -16.56
N ASP A 34 -20.56 -3.08 -17.49
CA ASP A 34 -19.54 -2.98 -18.55
C ASP A 34 -18.12 -2.72 -18.03
N VAL A 35 -17.99 -2.14 -16.83
CA VAL A 35 -16.70 -1.96 -16.16
C VAL A 35 -15.96 -3.28 -15.90
N MET A 36 -16.69 -4.40 -15.76
CA MET A 36 -16.09 -5.71 -15.54
C MET A 36 -15.62 -6.38 -16.85
N LYS A 37 -16.05 -5.88 -18.01
CA LYS A 37 -15.61 -6.35 -19.34
C LYS A 37 -14.36 -5.63 -19.84
N ALA A 38 -13.88 -4.63 -19.10
CA ALA A 38 -12.74 -3.82 -19.49
C ALA A 38 -11.43 -4.64 -19.55
N SER A 39 -10.48 -4.18 -20.35
CA SER A 39 -9.16 -4.81 -20.47
C SER A 39 -8.38 -4.73 -19.16
N ILE A 40 -7.86 -5.86 -18.70
CA ILE A 40 -7.06 -5.94 -17.47
C ILE A 40 -5.62 -5.50 -17.78
N ARG A 41 -5.17 -4.42 -17.14
CA ARG A 41 -3.88 -3.75 -17.33
C ARG A 41 -3.04 -3.75 -16.03
N PRO A 42 -2.27 -4.83 -15.78
CA PRO A 42 -1.47 -4.94 -14.55
C PRO A 42 -0.36 -3.89 -14.45
N ASP A 43 0.13 -3.37 -15.58
CA ASP A 43 1.13 -2.30 -15.67
C ASP A 43 0.61 -1.00 -15.03
N GLN A 44 -0.60 -0.58 -15.41
CA GLN A 44 -1.22 0.64 -14.89
C GLN A 44 -1.61 0.49 -13.43
N VAL A 45 -2.15 -0.66 -13.04
CA VAL A 45 -2.51 -0.96 -11.64
C VAL A 45 -1.27 -0.89 -10.75
N THR A 46 -0.19 -1.56 -11.14
CA THR A 46 1.07 -1.57 -10.36
C THR A 46 1.66 -0.17 -10.21
N PHE A 47 1.69 0.60 -11.31
CA PHE A 47 2.19 1.96 -11.29
C PHE A 47 1.36 2.85 -10.34
N VAL A 48 0.03 2.86 -10.51
CA VAL A 48 -0.88 3.71 -9.73
C VAL A 48 -0.84 3.30 -8.26
N HIS A 49 -0.90 2.01 -7.95
CA HIS A 49 -0.78 1.49 -6.59
C HIS A 49 0.51 1.95 -5.92
N GLY A 50 1.65 1.83 -6.61
CA GLY A 50 2.94 2.27 -6.08
C GLY A 50 3.03 3.78 -5.80
N GLN A 51 2.33 4.62 -6.56
CA GLN A 51 2.29 6.06 -6.29
C GLN A 51 1.31 6.40 -5.15
N ILE A 52 0.12 5.79 -5.12
CA ILE A 52 -0.88 6.01 -4.06
C ILE A 52 -0.36 5.51 -2.71
N SER A 53 0.27 4.34 -2.66
CA SER A 53 0.85 3.77 -1.44
C SER A 53 1.90 4.68 -0.80
N LYS A 54 2.65 5.46 -1.59
CA LYS A 54 3.61 6.45 -1.06
C LYS A 54 2.93 7.59 -0.30
N ASN A 55 1.66 7.88 -0.60
CA ASN A 55 0.94 9.01 0.00
C ASN A 55 0.47 8.74 1.43
N ALA A 56 0.38 7.47 1.85
CA ALA A 56 0.03 7.09 3.22
C ALA A 56 1.23 7.10 4.19
N ARG A 57 2.44 7.43 3.70
CA ARG A 57 3.66 7.42 4.51
C ARG A 57 3.75 8.66 5.37
N GLN A 58 4.04 8.47 6.66
CA GLN A 58 4.38 9.58 7.55
C GLN A 58 5.80 10.09 7.23
N PRO A 59 5.98 11.42 7.01
CA PRO A 59 7.30 12.00 6.83
C PRO A 59 8.20 11.78 8.06
N TYR A 60 9.42 11.36 7.82
CA TYR A 60 10.44 11.21 8.86
C TYR A 60 11.76 11.86 8.42
N ALA A 61 12.52 12.36 9.39
CA ALA A 61 13.79 13.03 9.14
C ALA A 61 14.72 12.87 10.34
N VAL A 62 16.03 12.98 10.10
CA VAL A 62 17.01 13.11 11.17
C VAL A 62 16.93 14.54 11.70
N SER A 63 17.17 14.74 13.00
CA SER A 63 17.22 16.09 13.59
C SER A 63 18.18 16.99 12.81
N LYS A 64 17.73 18.21 12.48
CA LYS A 64 18.55 19.21 11.77
C LYS A 64 19.81 19.60 12.55
N LYS A 65 19.73 19.54 13.89
CA LYS A 65 20.82 19.83 14.83
C LYS A 65 21.55 18.58 15.29
N ALA A 66 21.31 17.41 14.67
CA ALA A 66 22.06 16.20 14.98
C ALA A 66 23.54 16.43 14.68
N GLU A 67 24.30 16.65 15.76
CA GLU A 67 25.75 16.73 15.85
C GLU A 67 26.48 18.08 15.65
N PRO A 68 25.95 19.13 14.96
CA PRO A 68 26.50 20.49 15.01
C PRO A 68 26.62 21.15 16.40
N GLN A 69 26.26 20.45 17.46
CA GLN A 69 26.33 20.91 18.85
C GLN A 69 27.67 20.58 19.52
N THR A 70 28.46 19.66 18.96
CA THR A 70 29.77 19.30 19.52
C THR A 70 30.82 20.27 18.99
N SER A 71 31.45 21.06 19.86
CA SER A 71 32.61 21.87 19.47
C SER A 71 33.79 20.93 19.16
N ALA A 72 34.33 20.97 17.95
CA ALA A 72 35.48 20.17 17.54
C ALA A 72 36.18 20.78 16.35
N GLU A 73 37.51 20.79 16.39
CA GLU A 73 38.38 21.34 15.34
C GLU A 73 39.50 20.33 15.02
N SER A 74 40.02 20.40 13.79
CA SER A 74 41.11 19.51 13.39
C SER A 74 42.43 19.98 14.00
N TRP A 75 43.20 19.05 14.54
CA TRP A 75 44.54 19.36 15.06
C TRP A 75 45.60 19.55 13.96
N GLY A 76 45.23 19.35 12.69
CA GLY A 76 46.15 19.46 11.57
C GLY A 76 47.12 18.27 11.46
N THR A 77 48.23 18.49 10.76
CA THR A 77 49.28 17.49 10.51
C THR A 77 50.28 17.40 11.68
N GLY A 78 51.15 16.38 11.66
CA GLY A 78 52.28 16.29 12.59
C GLY A 78 51.97 15.63 13.95
N ARG A 79 50.81 14.98 14.10
CA ARG A 79 50.37 14.35 15.37
C ARG A 79 50.12 12.84 15.28
N ALA A 80 50.65 12.18 14.24
CA ALA A 80 50.48 10.73 13.96
C ALA A 80 49.02 10.24 13.98
N VAL A 81 48.08 11.11 13.62
CA VAL A 81 46.63 10.88 13.73
C VAL A 81 45.92 11.52 12.52
N SER A 82 44.75 10.99 12.13
CA SER A 82 43.96 11.51 11.01
C SER A 82 43.48 12.96 11.23
N ARG A 83 43.35 13.72 10.13
CA ARG A 83 42.99 15.17 10.11
C ARG A 83 41.52 15.47 10.42
N ILE A 84 40.81 14.54 11.04
CA ILE A 84 39.39 14.68 11.40
C ILE A 84 39.25 15.69 12.56
N PRO A 85 38.19 16.52 12.60
CA PRO A 85 37.89 17.35 13.77
C PRO A 85 37.78 16.54 15.07
N ARG A 86 38.37 17.03 16.16
CA ARG A 86 38.42 16.35 17.45
C ARG A 86 37.85 17.22 18.55
N VAL A 87 37.18 16.59 19.51
CA VAL A 87 36.61 17.26 20.69
C VAL A 87 37.76 17.84 21.54
N PRO A 88 37.75 19.14 21.86
CA PRO A 88 38.79 19.79 22.65
C PRO A 88 38.68 19.45 24.14
N GLY A 89 39.65 19.91 24.93
CA GLY A 89 39.70 19.71 26.38
C GLY A 89 40.43 18.43 26.79
N GLY A 90 40.25 18.03 28.04
CA GLY A 90 40.88 16.85 28.66
C GLY A 90 40.06 16.33 29.84
N GLY A 91 40.46 15.20 30.43
CA GLY A 91 39.83 14.65 31.63
C GLY A 91 38.54 13.85 31.41
N THR A 92 38.03 13.77 30.18
CA THR A 92 36.91 12.87 29.83
C THR A 92 37.32 11.89 28.74
N HIS A 93 36.73 10.69 28.73
CA HIS A 93 36.97 9.71 27.66
C HIS A 93 36.55 10.19 26.27
N ARG A 94 35.74 11.26 26.19
CA ARG A 94 35.28 11.84 24.92
C ARG A 94 36.27 12.83 24.31
N ALA A 95 37.10 13.49 25.13
CA ALA A 95 38.12 14.44 24.66
C ALA A 95 39.12 13.75 23.71
N GLY A 96 39.51 14.43 22.64
CA GLY A 96 40.43 13.90 21.62
C GLY A 96 39.82 12.90 20.62
N GLN A 97 38.58 12.45 20.82
CA GLN A 97 37.88 11.60 19.85
C GLN A 97 37.39 12.39 18.64
N GLY A 98 37.24 11.70 17.50
CA GLY A 98 36.69 12.29 16.28
C GLY A 98 35.22 12.69 16.42
N ALA A 99 34.89 13.82 15.81
CA ALA A 99 33.54 14.39 15.65
C ALA A 99 33.39 14.96 14.23
N PHE A 100 32.19 15.42 13.89
CA PHE A 100 31.71 15.99 12.61
C PHE A 100 31.71 15.06 11.40
N GLY A 101 32.65 14.14 11.33
CA GLY A 101 32.76 13.18 10.24
C GLY A 101 31.58 12.23 10.21
N ASN A 102 31.05 11.97 9.01
CA ASN A 102 30.08 10.89 8.76
C ASN A 102 30.66 9.50 9.08
N MET A 103 31.98 9.36 9.05
CA MET A 103 32.73 8.17 9.47
C MET A 103 33.02 8.09 10.98
N CYS A 104 32.68 9.14 11.75
CA CYS A 104 32.93 9.18 13.18
C CYS A 104 31.72 8.62 13.95
N ARG A 105 32.00 7.88 15.02
CA ARG A 105 30.95 7.44 15.95
C ARG A 105 30.26 8.65 16.58
N GLY A 106 28.94 8.72 16.44
CA GLY A 106 28.13 9.85 16.90
C GLY A 106 28.26 11.11 16.04
N GLY A 107 28.94 11.03 14.88
CA GLY A 107 29.07 12.10 13.89
C GLY A 107 27.80 12.28 13.04
N ARG A 108 27.69 13.41 12.32
CA ARG A 108 26.57 13.65 11.40
C ARG A 108 26.68 12.79 10.13
N MET A 109 25.60 12.09 9.80
CA MET A 109 25.51 11.35 8.52
C MET A 109 25.54 12.30 7.31
N PHE A 110 26.23 11.92 6.24
CA PHE A 110 26.18 12.61 4.95
C PHE A 110 24.82 12.36 4.27
N ALA A 111 24.21 13.42 3.72
CA ALA A 111 22.89 13.38 3.10
C ALA A 111 21.78 12.70 3.96
N PRO A 112 21.53 13.18 5.20
CA PRO A 112 20.51 12.57 6.05
C PRO A 112 19.11 12.80 5.48
N THR A 113 18.14 11.97 5.88
CA THR A 113 16.74 12.19 5.50
C THR A 113 16.26 13.54 5.99
N LYS A 114 15.75 14.35 5.07
CA LYS A 114 15.33 15.72 5.31
C LYS A 114 13.81 15.83 5.30
N ILE A 115 13.29 16.80 6.04
CA ILE A 115 11.84 17.05 6.18
C ILE A 115 11.19 17.30 4.81
N TRP A 116 11.89 18.01 3.92
CA TRP A 116 11.40 18.37 2.59
C TRP A 116 11.57 17.28 1.53
N ARG A 117 11.85 16.03 1.92
CA ARG A 117 11.81 14.91 0.97
C ARG A 117 10.41 14.80 0.40
N ARG A 118 10.30 14.65 -0.93
CA ARG A 118 8.99 14.45 -1.59
C ARG A 118 8.48 13.03 -1.35
N TRP A 119 7.63 12.87 -0.35
CA TRP A 119 6.93 11.62 -0.05
C TRP A 119 5.74 11.39 -0.98
N HIS A 120 4.91 12.42 -1.12
CA HIS A 120 3.66 12.33 -1.87
C HIS A 120 3.87 12.43 -3.39
N ARG A 121 3.04 11.69 -4.12
CA ARG A 121 2.99 11.61 -5.57
C ARG A 121 1.57 11.88 -6.03
N SER A 122 1.43 12.91 -6.86
CA SER A 122 0.19 13.17 -7.58
C SER A 122 0.11 12.18 -8.74
N VAL A 123 -1.07 11.63 -8.96
CA VAL A 123 -1.36 10.69 -10.04
C VAL A 123 -2.54 11.24 -10.82
N ASN A 124 -2.47 11.18 -12.14
CA ASN A 124 -3.53 11.67 -13.02
C ASN A 124 -4.85 10.94 -12.71
N VAL A 125 -5.94 11.70 -12.62
CA VAL A 125 -7.29 11.19 -12.34
C VAL A 125 -7.70 10.16 -13.40
N THR A 126 -7.40 10.39 -14.69
CA THR A 126 -7.74 9.44 -15.75
C THR A 126 -7.01 8.12 -15.57
N GLN A 127 -5.71 8.17 -15.25
CA GLN A 127 -4.90 6.98 -15.00
C GLN A 127 -5.38 6.21 -13.76
N LYS A 128 -5.80 6.92 -12.70
CA LYS A 128 -6.44 6.28 -11.53
C LYS A 128 -7.73 5.57 -11.93
N ARG A 129 -8.59 6.21 -12.72
CA ARG A 129 -9.85 5.61 -13.20
C ARG A 129 -9.59 4.33 -14.01
N HIS A 130 -8.62 4.34 -14.91
CA HIS A 130 -8.25 3.12 -15.66
C HIS A 130 -7.74 2.00 -14.77
N ALA A 131 -6.91 2.32 -13.76
CA ALA A 131 -6.44 1.32 -12.80
C ALA A 131 -7.58 0.73 -11.95
N VAL A 132 -8.54 1.56 -11.51
CA VAL A 132 -9.72 1.09 -10.75
C VAL A 132 -10.60 0.18 -11.62
N VAL A 133 -10.91 0.58 -12.85
CA VAL A 133 -11.70 -0.23 -13.78
C VAL A 133 -11.00 -1.56 -14.08
N SER A 134 -9.69 -1.53 -14.31
CA SER A 134 -8.90 -2.76 -14.51
C SER A 134 -8.92 -3.68 -13.28
N ALA A 135 -8.93 -3.14 -12.06
CA ALA A 135 -8.99 -3.93 -10.84
C ALA A 135 -10.37 -4.57 -10.64
N ILE A 136 -11.45 -3.83 -10.95
CA ILE A 136 -12.82 -4.34 -10.92
C ILE A 136 -12.98 -5.48 -11.94
N ALA A 137 -12.51 -5.30 -13.19
CA ALA A 137 -12.52 -6.36 -14.19
C ALA A 137 -11.77 -7.63 -13.73
N ALA A 138 -10.61 -7.46 -13.06
CA ALA A 138 -9.85 -8.60 -12.54
C ALA A 138 -10.60 -9.39 -11.43
N SER A 139 -11.46 -8.74 -10.64
CA SER A 139 -12.26 -9.42 -9.60
C SER A 139 -13.34 -10.35 -10.16
N ALA A 140 -13.78 -10.13 -11.40
CA ALA A 140 -14.73 -11.00 -12.09
C ALA A 140 -14.10 -12.26 -12.70
N VAL A 141 -12.75 -12.39 -12.66
CA VAL A 141 -12.02 -13.48 -13.32
C VAL A 141 -11.49 -14.48 -12.29
N PRO A 142 -12.07 -15.70 -12.18
CA PRO A 142 -11.66 -16.69 -11.17
C PRO A 142 -10.18 -17.06 -11.21
N SER A 143 -9.59 -17.17 -12.40
CA SER A 143 -8.19 -17.55 -12.56
C SER A 143 -7.23 -16.52 -11.96
N LEU A 144 -7.55 -15.23 -12.03
CA LEU A 144 -6.74 -14.16 -11.43
C LEU A 144 -6.90 -14.12 -9.91
N VAL A 145 -8.12 -14.37 -9.41
CA VAL A 145 -8.41 -14.44 -7.97
C VAL A 145 -7.67 -15.62 -7.33
N LEU A 146 -7.69 -16.78 -7.98
CA LEU A 146 -6.93 -17.97 -7.56
C LEU A 146 -5.43 -17.71 -7.64
N ALA A 147 -4.93 -17.14 -8.75
CA ALA A 147 -3.51 -16.81 -8.90
C ALA A 147 -2.99 -15.82 -7.84
N ARG A 148 -3.84 -14.93 -7.31
CA ARG A 148 -3.51 -14.05 -6.19
C ARG A 148 -3.38 -14.80 -4.85
N GLY A 149 -3.93 -16.01 -4.74
CA GLY A 149 -3.83 -16.88 -3.57
C GLY A 149 -5.11 -17.00 -2.74
N HIS A 150 -6.27 -16.63 -3.27
CA HIS A 150 -7.55 -16.80 -2.56
C HIS A 150 -8.09 -18.23 -2.75
N ARG A 151 -8.60 -18.84 -1.67
CA ARG A 151 -9.28 -20.13 -1.72
C ARG A 151 -10.76 -19.91 -2.08
N ILE A 152 -11.14 -20.26 -3.31
CA ILE A 152 -12.48 -19.99 -3.88
C ILE A 152 -13.28 -21.25 -4.24
N GLU A 153 -12.87 -22.42 -3.75
CA GLU A 153 -13.49 -23.72 -4.07
C GLU A 153 -14.98 -23.80 -3.69
N GLY A 154 -15.39 -23.13 -2.61
CA GLY A 154 -16.78 -23.11 -2.13
C GLY A 154 -17.62 -21.96 -2.67
N VAL A 155 -17.06 -21.09 -3.53
CA VAL A 155 -17.78 -19.92 -4.05
C VAL A 155 -18.57 -20.35 -5.29
N PRO A 156 -19.89 -20.09 -5.36
CA PRO A 156 -20.73 -20.56 -6.47
C PRO A 156 -20.35 -19.90 -7.81
N GLU A 157 -20.06 -18.60 -7.81
CA GLU A 157 -19.59 -17.87 -9.00
C GLU A 157 -18.85 -16.57 -8.65
N LEU A 158 -18.17 -16.00 -9.66
CA LEU A 158 -17.53 -14.68 -9.60
C LEU A 158 -17.98 -13.83 -10.80
N PRO A 159 -18.24 -12.52 -10.62
CA PRO A 159 -18.27 -11.79 -9.35
C PRO A 159 -19.42 -12.26 -8.44
N LEU A 160 -19.18 -12.36 -7.13
CA LEU A 160 -20.21 -12.75 -6.16
C LEU A 160 -21.10 -11.53 -5.87
N VAL A 161 -22.39 -11.64 -6.19
CA VAL A 161 -23.41 -10.63 -5.89
C VAL A 161 -24.34 -11.18 -4.81
N VAL A 162 -24.61 -10.38 -3.80
CA VAL A 162 -25.49 -10.73 -2.66
C VAL A 162 -26.67 -9.77 -2.60
N SER A 163 -27.72 -10.15 -1.89
CA SER A 163 -28.90 -9.33 -1.65
C SER A 163 -28.58 -8.08 -0.81
N ASP A 164 -29.37 -7.01 -1.01
CA ASP A 164 -29.23 -5.74 -0.29
C ASP A 164 -29.49 -5.86 1.23
N SER A 165 -30.12 -6.95 1.68
CA SER A 165 -30.31 -7.24 3.11
C SER A 165 -28.99 -7.41 3.86
N ALA A 166 -27.87 -7.64 3.15
CA ALA A 166 -26.52 -7.64 3.71
C ALA A 166 -26.21 -6.36 4.49
N GLU A 167 -26.76 -5.21 4.08
CA GLU A 167 -26.50 -3.91 4.72
C GLU A 167 -27.08 -3.82 6.15
N ALA A 168 -28.12 -4.61 6.46
CA ALA A 168 -28.80 -4.60 7.74
C ALA A 168 -28.15 -5.53 8.80
N ILE A 169 -27.04 -6.20 8.48
CA ILE A 169 -26.38 -7.12 9.42
C ILE A 169 -25.64 -6.34 10.52
N GLU A 170 -26.15 -6.41 11.75
CA GLU A 170 -25.52 -5.73 12.90
C GLU A 170 -24.46 -6.59 13.61
N LYS A 171 -24.68 -7.91 13.70
CA LYS A 171 -23.85 -8.81 14.52
C LYS A 171 -22.75 -9.46 13.68
N THR A 172 -21.52 -9.39 14.17
CA THR A 172 -20.36 -10.05 13.55
C THR A 172 -20.53 -11.55 13.41
N ASN A 173 -21.19 -12.21 14.37
CA ASN A 173 -21.49 -13.64 14.28
C ASN A 173 -22.41 -13.97 13.09
N ALA A 174 -23.42 -13.13 12.85
CA ALA A 174 -24.31 -13.28 11.68
C ALA A 174 -23.54 -13.05 10.37
N ALA A 175 -22.65 -12.04 10.33
CA ALA A 175 -21.80 -11.79 9.15
C ALA A 175 -20.88 -12.97 8.82
N ILE A 176 -20.25 -13.59 9.83
CA ILE A 176 -19.40 -14.77 9.62
C ILE A 176 -20.23 -15.96 9.12
N ASN A 177 -21.44 -16.16 9.63
CA ASN A 177 -22.31 -17.26 9.19
C ASN A 177 -22.77 -17.10 7.74
N ASN A 178 -23.00 -15.86 7.29
CA ASN A 178 -23.34 -15.58 5.89
C ASN A 178 -22.15 -15.74 4.91
N LEU A 179 -20.90 -15.72 5.40
CA LEU A 179 -19.69 -15.86 4.57
C LEU A 179 -19.15 -17.30 4.50
N LYS A 180 -19.70 -18.22 5.29
CA LYS A 180 -19.32 -19.63 5.32
C LYS A 180 -20.05 -20.41 4.23
#